data_AF-A0AA37QU42-F1
#
_entry.id   AF-A0AA37QU42-F1
#
_cell.length_a   1.000
_cell.length_b   1.000
_cell.length_c   1.000
_cell.angle_alpha   90.00
_cell.angle_beta   90.00
_cell.angle_gamma   90.00
#
_symmetry.space_group_name_H-M   'P 1'
#
loop_
_entity.id
_entity.type
_entity.pdbx_description
1 polymer ?
#
loop_
_entity_poly.entity_id
_entity_poly.type
_entity_poly.pdbx_seq_one_letter_code
_entity_poly.pdbx_strand_id
1 'polypeptide(L)'
;MDLFTPVVEPALQHPYFRSILARPNGYNCDVLNDWARDFVDRDGKFVDEFQRTFDTCFWELYLFAVLKKYGLHVDFSHEAPDFHVTEHGGFNIEATVALHAKNSTPEYEKAGQKVPPDLNEFNRRVIIRITNSISTKQKKYSQSYAKLAHVQHRPFVLALTAVDNPHARLACQRAIEAVLHGYYVDEEKFLREGGELKGQQQESVLKDNGSPVELGIFNKPEFSWLSAVMFSSCATWGKVRALSSDPNPNVFFDTVRYNPNGTTPAAARTRRSQYTEGLLEGLRIYHNQNADRPLDPKVFRHRDVFQAYSRETDEDWVYEFREGLLLFRQVCTVLQE
;
A
#
# COMPACT_ATOMS: atom_id res chain seq x y z
N MET A 1 -15.58 0.47 18.62
CA MET A 1 -14.32 1.17 18.97
C MET A 1 -14.50 2.65 18.67
N ASP A 2 -14.15 3.55 19.59
CA ASP A 2 -14.19 5.00 19.36
C ASP A 2 -12.79 5.47 18.93
N LEU A 3 -12.64 5.83 17.66
CA LEU A 3 -11.34 6.22 17.08
C LEU A 3 -10.99 7.69 17.33
N PHE A 4 -11.98 8.55 17.62
CA PHE A 4 -11.83 10.00 17.45
C PHE A 4 -11.85 10.77 18.78
N THR A 5 -12.33 10.17 19.87
CA THR A 5 -12.16 10.77 21.19
C THR A 5 -10.66 10.76 21.58
N PRO A 6 -10.04 11.93 21.83
CA PRO A 6 -8.62 11.99 22.19
C PRO A 6 -8.35 11.25 23.51
N VAL A 7 -7.42 10.30 23.47
CA VAL A 7 -6.90 9.59 24.67
C VAL A 7 -5.39 9.83 24.86
N VAL A 8 -4.76 10.45 23.87
CA VAL A 8 -3.33 10.77 23.85
C VAL A 8 -3.12 12.27 24.01
N GLU A 9 -2.12 12.66 24.79
CA GLU A 9 -1.68 14.05 24.93
C GLU A 9 -1.39 14.72 23.58
N PRO A 10 -1.84 15.97 23.33
CA PRO A 10 -1.72 16.62 22.02
C PRO A 10 -0.31 16.66 21.41
N ALA A 11 0.72 16.72 22.24
CA ALA A 11 2.13 16.72 21.80
C ALA A 11 2.59 15.37 21.24
N LEU A 12 1.91 14.28 21.59
CA LEU A 12 2.22 12.92 21.15
C LEU A 12 1.28 12.45 20.02
N GLN A 13 0.28 13.26 19.66
CA GLN A 13 -0.66 12.95 18.59
C GLN A 13 -0.01 13.14 17.21
N HIS A 14 -0.28 12.19 16.33
CA HIS A 14 0.12 12.24 14.93
C HIS A 14 -0.49 13.48 14.24
N PRO A 15 0.25 14.18 13.36
CA PRO A 15 -0.27 15.35 12.63
C PRO A 15 -1.56 15.08 11.85
N TYR A 16 -1.75 13.88 11.29
CA TYR A 16 -3.00 13.52 10.63
C TYR A 16 -4.18 13.41 11.60
N PHE A 17 -3.99 12.78 12.77
CA PHE A 17 -5.04 12.72 13.78
C PHE A 17 -5.44 14.13 14.25
N ARG A 18 -4.47 15.00 14.53
CA ARG A 18 -4.73 16.42 14.87
C ARG A 18 -5.48 17.16 13.76
N SER A 19 -5.16 16.88 12.50
CA SER A 19 -5.83 17.49 11.35
C SER A 19 -7.30 17.07 11.23
N ILE A 20 -7.61 15.81 11.56
CA ILE A 20 -8.99 15.31 11.63
C ILE A 20 -9.76 16.03 12.74
N LEU A 21 -9.18 16.17 13.93
CA LEU A 21 -9.82 16.87 15.05
C LEU A 21 -10.02 18.36 14.78
N ALA A 22 -9.05 19.01 14.13
CA ALA A 22 -9.12 20.43 13.82
C ALA A 22 -10.20 20.75 12.76
N ARG A 23 -10.50 19.81 11.87
CA ARG A 23 -11.51 19.95 10.81
C ARG A 23 -12.34 18.66 10.68
N PRO A 24 -13.20 18.36 11.66
CA PRO A 24 -13.99 17.12 11.64
C PRO A 24 -14.92 17.10 10.42
N ASN A 25 -15.01 15.94 9.78
CA ASN A 25 -15.94 15.69 8.69
C ASN A 25 -16.60 14.33 8.95
N GLY A 26 -17.88 14.36 9.37
CA GLY A 26 -18.63 13.16 9.75
C GLY A 26 -18.60 12.09 8.67
N TYR A 27 -18.77 12.47 7.40
CA TYR A 27 -18.75 11.53 6.27
C TYR A 27 -17.41 10.80 6.11
N ASN A 28 -16.29 11.47 6.37
CA ASN A 28 -14.97 10.83 6.35
C ASN A 28 -14.78 9.92 7.58
N CYS A 29 -15.25 10.36 8.75
CA CYS A 29 -15.21 9.56 9.97
C CYS A 29 -16.06 8.29 9.85
N ASP A 30 -17.22 8.37 9.20
CA ASP A 30 -18.11 7.23 8.94
C ASP A 30 -17.43 6.14 8.12
N VAL A 31 -16.62 6.51 7.12
CA VAL A 31 -15.83 5.53 6.33
C VAL A 31 -14.83 4.79 7.23
N LEU A 32 -14.11 5.49 8.09
CA LEU A 32 -13.17 4.84 9.01
C LEU A 32 -13.87 3.99 10.07
N ASN A 33 -15.01 4.46 10.60
CA ASN A 33 -15.84 3.68 11.52
C ASN A 33 -16.40 2.42 10.84
N ASP A 34 -16.75 2.50 9.55
CA ASP A 34 -17.18 1.34 8.75
C ASP A 34 -16.03 0.35 8.55
N TRP A 35 -14.82 0.83 8.26
CA TRP A 35 -13.61 0.01 8.19
C TRP A 35 -13.34 -0.69 9.52
N ALA A 36 -13.43 0.04 10.64
CA ALA A 36 -13.22 -0.47 11.99
C ALA A 36 -14.37 -1.32 12.56
N ARG A 37 -15.54 -1.37 11.90
CA ARG A 37 -16.66 -2.21 12.36
C ARG A 37 -16.21 -3.67 12.40
N ASP A 38 -16.39 -4.33 13.55
CA ASP A 38 -15.98 -5.71 13.84
C ASP A 38 -14.46 -5.93 13.94
N PHE A 39 -13.65 -4.86 13.90
CA PHE A 39 -12.23 -4.94 14.21
C PHE A 39 -12.05 -5.13 15.72
N VAL A 40 -11.27 -6.13 16.12
CA VAL A 40 -11.04 -6.44 17.54
C VAL A 40 -9.75 -5.79 18.02
N ASP A 41 -9.88 -4.83 18.93
CA ASP A 41 -8.75 -4.26 19.68
C ASP A 41 -8.33 -5.22 20.80
N ARG A 42 -7.42 -6.14 20.46
CA ARG A 42 -7.05 -7.30 21.29
C ARG A 42 -6.47 -6.91 22.65
N ASP A 43 -5.66 -5.86 22.70
CA ASP A 43 -4.93 -5.42 23.89
C ASP A 43 -5.39 -4.06 24.43
N GLY A 44 -6.43 -3.47 23.81
CA GLY A 44 -7.00 -2.19 24.20
C GLY A 44 -6.12 -0.99 23.85
N LYS A 45 -5.10 -1.17 23.00
CA LYS A 45 -4.15 -0.10 22.64
C LYS A 45 -4.43 0.52 21.28
N PHE A 46 -5.28 -0.09 20.45
CA PHE A 46 -5.46 0.36 19.07
C PHE A 46 -5.87 1.83 18.97
N VAL A 47 -6.75 2.31 19.87
CA VAL A 47 -7.17 3.73 19.87
C VAL A 47 -6.02 4.67 20.24
N ASP A 48 -5.17 4.32 21.21
CA ASP A 48 -3.98 5.11 21.55
C ASP A 48 -2.97 5.11 20.36
N GLU A 49 -2.73 3.94 19.76
CA GLU A 49 -1.84 3.80 18.61
C GLU A 49 -2.37 4.51 17.36
N PHE A 50 -3.67 4.49 17.09
CA PHE A 50 -4.28 5.23 16.00
C PHE A 50 -4.00 6.73 16.12
N GLN A 51 -3.93 7.24 17.35
CA GLN A 51 -3.62 8.64 17.64
C GLN A 51 -2.13 8.95 17.55
N ARG A 52 -1.22 8.01 17.81
CA ARG A 52 0.25 8.21 17.79
C ARG A 52 0.91 7.84 16.46
N THR A 53 0.53 6.70 15.90
CA THR A 53 1.10 6.03 14.72
C THR A 53 0.03 5.82 13.66
N PHE A 54 -0.65 6.92 13.32
CA PHE A 54 -1.81 6.95 12.41
C PHE A 54 -1.63 6.14 11.11
N ASP A 55 -0.50 6.28 10.42
CA ASP A 55 -0.29 5.62 9.12
C ASP A 55 -0.31 4.09 9.23
N THR A 56 0.22 3.53 10.32
CA THR A 56 0.22 2.09 10.59
C THR A 56 -1.21 1.60 10.84
N CYS A 57 -1.92 2.22 11.78
CA CYS A 57 -3.28 1.82 12.14
C CYS A 57 -4.26 2.06 10.98
N PHE A 58 -4.07 3.12 10.19
CA PHE A 58 -4.84 3.38 8.98
C PHE A 58 -4.67 2.25 7.97
N TRP A 59 -3.44 1.79 7.76
CA TRP A 59 -3.16 0.68 6.86
C TRP A 59 -3.82 -0.62 7.33
N GLU A 60 -3.76 -0.92 8.63
CA GLU A 60 -4.46 -2.07 9.22
C GLU A 60 -5.99 -1.98 9.04
N LEU A 61 -6.63 -0.84 9.32
CA LEU A 61 -8.06 -0.66 9.10
C LEU A 61 -8.44 -0.83 7.62
N TYR A 62 -7.64 -0.28 6.71
CA TYR A 62 -7.85 -0.47 5.27
C TYR A 62 -7.75 -1.95 4.88
N LEU A 63 -6.73 -2.67 5.35
CA LEU A 63 -6.55 -4.10 5.09
C LEU A 63 -7.72 -4.91 5.64
N PHE A 64 -8.17 -4.63 6.85
CA PHE A 64 -9.32 -5.30 7.43
C PHE A 64 -10.60 -5.04 6.62
N ALA A 65 -10.82 -3.82 6.14
CA ALA A 65 -11.92 -3.50 5.24
C ALA A 65 -11.81 -4.26 3.91
N VAL A 66 -10.60 -4.41 3.35
CA VAL A 66 -10.34 -5.22 2.17
C VAL A 66 -10.71 -6.68 2.42
N LEU A 67 -10.26 -7.28 3.52
CA LEU A 67 -10.59 -8.67 3.87
C LEU A 67 -12.10 -8.88 4.02
N LYS A 68 -12.80 -7.99 4.73
CA LYS A 68 -14.27 -7.99 4.79
C LYS A 68 -14.92 -7.91 3.42
N LYS A 69 -14.37 -7.09 2.50
CA LYS A 69 -14.90 -6.96 1.14
C LYS A 69 -14.79 -8.24 0.32
N TYR A 70 -13.77 -9.06 0.59
CA TYR A 70 -13.62 -10.41 0.02
C TYR A 70 -14.40 -11.49 0.77
N GLY A 71 -15.05 -11.16 1.89
CA GLY A 71 -15.73 -12.16 2.74
C GLY A 71 -14.77 -13.06 3.51
N LEU A 72 -13.53 -12.62 3.73
CA LEU A 72 -12.50 -13.34 4.47
C LEU A 72 -12.58 -12.98 5.95
N HIS A 73 -12.77 -13.97 6.81
CA HIS A 73 -12.88 -13.74 8.25
C HIS A 73 -11.48 -13.76 8.88
N VAL A 74 -11.28 -12.82 9.81
CA VAL A 74 -10.05 -12.71 10.59
C VAL A 74 -10.29 -13.34 11.95
N ASP A 75 -9.46 -14.30 12.31
CA ASP A 75 -9.36 -14.84 13.65
C ASP A 75 -8.43 -13.96 14.49
N PHE A 76 -9.02 -13.23 15.44
CA PHE A 76 -8.31 -12.35 16.36
C PHE A 76 -7.83 -13.05 17.65
N SER A 77 -7.92 -14.38 17.74
CA SER A 77 -7.42 -15.14 18.91
C SER A 77 -5.90 -15.19 19.02
N HIS A 78 -5.19 -14.83 17.94
CA HIS A 78 -3.74 -14.75 17.89
C HIS A 78 -3.26 -13.29 17.87
N GLU A 79 -2.20 -12.96 18.60
CA GLU A 79 -1.66 -11.59 18.67
C GLU A 79 -0.85 -11.17 17.43
N ALA A 80 -0.24 -12.13 16.74
CA ALA A 80 0.58 -11.89 15.55
C ALA A 80 0.61 -13.14 14.65
N PRO A 81 0.77 -13.02 13.31
CA PRO A 81 0.77 -11.79 12.51
C PRO A 81 -0.54 -11.01 12.60
N ASP A 82 -0.57 -9.79 12.05
CA ASP A 82 -1.71 -8.86 12.21
C ASP A 82 -3.07 -9.46 11.83
N PHE A 83 -3.14 -10.26 10.76
CA PHE A 83 -4.38 -10.95 10.35
C PHE A 83 -4.17 -12.44 10.12
N HIS A 84 -4.98 -13.25 10.80
CA HIS A 84 -5.08 -14.69 10.57
C HIS A 84 -6.37 -15.02 9.83
N VAL A 85 -6.27 -15.46 8.57
CA VAL A 85 -7.43 -15.83 7.75
C VAL A 85 -7.57 -17.35 7.75
N THR A 86 -8.79 -17.85 7.89
CA THR A 86 -9.06 -19.30 8.04
C THR A 86 -9.62 -19.95 6.77
N GLU A 87 -10.17 -19.15 5.87
CA GLU A 87 -10.68 -19.58 4.57
C GLU A 87 -9.55 -19.99 3.61
N HIS A 88 -9.92 -20.69 2.54
CA HIS A 88 -9.00 -21.08 1.46
C HIS A 88 -7.76 -21.88 1.94
N GLY A 89 -7.93 -22.69 2.99
CA GLY A 89 -6.81 -23.45 3.59
C GLY A 89 -5.99 -22.65 4.61
N GLY A 90 -6.36 -21.39 4.84
CA GLY A 90 -5.81 -20.50 5.85
C GLY A 90 -4.47 -19.88 5.46
N PHE A 91 -4.29 -18.59 5.78
CA PHE A 91 -3.06 -17.84 5.52
C PHE A 91 -2.90 -16.70 6.53
N ASN A 92 -1.70 -16.13 6.59
CA ASN A 92 -1.39 -15.03 7.50
C ASN A 92 -0.99 -13.78 6.73
N ILE A 93 -1.36 -12.61 7.25
CA ILE A 93 -0.96 -11.32 6.70
C ILE A 93 -0.28 -10.51 7.80
N GLU A 94 0.90 -9.99 7.50
CA GLU A 94 1.57 -8.98 8.32
C GLU A 94 1.52 -7.64 7.60
N ALA A 95 1.05 -6.60 8.30
CA ALA A 95 1.03 -5.23 7.83
C ALA A 95 2.39 -4.56 8.08
N THR A 96 2.81 -3.73 7.12
CA THR A 96 3.98 -2.88 7.26
C THR A 96 3.83 -1.60 6.45
N VAL A 97 4.38 -0.51 7.00
CA VAL A 97 4.42 0.77 6.32
C VAL A 97 5.88 1.19 6.13
N ALA A 98 6.29 1.43 4.89
CA ALA A 98 7.57 2.06 4.61
C ALA A 98 7.47 3.56 4.92
N LEU A 99 7.84 3.91 6.15
CA LEU A 99 7.86 5.28 6.65
C LEU A 99 9.09 6.05 6.16
N HIS A 100 9.14 7.35 6.43
CA HIS A 100 10.26 8.24 6.13
C HIS A 100 11.51 7.88 6.96
N ALA A 101 12.69 8.30 6.49
CA ALA A 101 13.92 8.13 7.26
C ALA A 101 13.94 9.09 8.46
N LYS A 102 14.73 8.75 9.49
CA LYS A 102 14.96 9.67 10.61
C LYS A 102 15.56 10.97 10.06
N ASN A 103 15.00 12.12 10.43
CA ASN A 103 15.38 13.46 9.97
C ASN A 103 15.10 13.75 8.48
N SER A 104 14.30 12.95 7.77
CA SER A 104 13.76 13.33 6.45
C SER A 104 12.34 13.87 6.56
N THR A 105 11.91 14.66 5.59
CA THR A 105 10.56 15.22 5.55
C THR A 105 9.50 14.11 5.43
N PRO A 106 8.50 14.06 6.33
CA PRO A 106 7.42 13.07 6.30
C PRO A 106 6.32 13.44 5.29
N GLU A 107 5.43 12.49 5.00
CA GLU A 107 4.38 12.67 3.98
C GLU A 107 3.33 13.73 4.38
N TYR A 108 3.02 13.87 5.66
CA TYR A 108 2.08 14.89 6.16
C TYR A 108 2.60 16.34 6.04
N GLU A 109 3.88 16.55 5.72
CA GLU A 109 4.49 17.87 5.47
C GLU A 109 4.51 18.23 3.97
N LYS A 110 3.59 17.68 3.17
CA LYS A 110 3.53 17.91 1.72
C LYS A 110 3.25 19.36 1.30
N ALA A 111 2.51 20.14 2.10
CA ALA A 111 2.16 21.50 1.74
C ALA A 111 3.42 22.36 1.50
N GLY A 112 3.51 22.99 0.33
CA GLY A 112 4.66 23.82 -0.06
C GLY A 112 5.89 23.04 -0.59
N GLN A 113 5.86 21.70 -0.56
CA GLN A 113 6.94 20.88 -1.13
C GLN A 113 6.85 20.87 -2.65
N LYS A 114 8.02 20.92 -3.30
CA LYS A 114 8.13 20.84 -4.76
C LYS A 114 8.05 19.38 -5.19
N VAL A 115 7.36 19.15 -6.31
CA VAL A 115 7.41 17.85 -7.00
C VAL A 115 8.88 17.49 -7.27
N PRO A 116 9.33 16.26 -6.98
CA PRO A 116 10.69 15.82 -7.24
C PRO A 116 11.05 16.05 -8.72
N PRO A 117 12.19 16.69 -9.02
CA PRO A 117 12.60 16.99 -10.38
C PRO A 117 13.27 15.80 -11.10
N ASP A 118 13.64 14.76 -10.35
CA ASP A 118 14.27 13.53 -10.85
C ASP A 118 13.49 12.33 -10.30
N LEU A 119 12.73 11.67 -11.17
CA LEU A 119 11.92 10.51 -10.79
C LEU A 119 12.78 9.28 -10.45
N ASN A 120 13.98 9.15 -11.02
CA ASN A 120 14.87 8.03 -10.74
C ASN A 120 15.49 8.12 -9.36
N GLU A 121 16.01 9.29 -8.97
CA GLU A 121 16.49 9.51 -7.60
C GLU A 121 15.35 9.38 -6.58
N PHE A 122 14.18 9.91 -6.91
CA PHE A 122 12.98 9.74 -6.09
C PHE A 122 12.63 8.26 -5.89
N ASN A 123 12.50 7.48 -6.97
CA ASN A 123 12.19 6.06 -6.91
C ASN A 123 13.30 5.26 -6.20
N ARG A 124 14.58 5.59 -6.39
CA ARG A 124 15.71 4.97 -5.68
C ARG A 124 15.53 5.06 -4.17
N ARG A 125 15.14 6.22 -3.64
CA ARG A 125 14.89 6.40 -2.20
C ARG A 125 13.72 5.55 -1.72
N VAL A 126 12.61 5.54 -2.45
CA VAL A 126 11.43 4.72 -2.13
C VAL A 126 11.79 3.23 -2.13
N ILE A 127 12.54 2.76 -3.15
CA ILE A 127 13.08 1.39 -3.24
C ILE A 127 13.83 1.02 -1.96
N ILE A 128 14.77 1.87 -1.51
CA ILE A 128 15.55 1.62 -0.28
C ILE A 128 14.65 1.51 0.95
N ARG A 129 13.63 2.37 1.07
CA ARG A 129 12.70 2.36 2.20
C ARG A 129 11.81 1.12 2.23
N ILE A 130 11.31 0.70 1.07
CA ILE A 130 10.55 -0.55 0.91
C ILE A 130 11.45 -1.73 1.29
N THR A 131 12.66 -1.85 0.72
CA THR A 131 13.56 -2.98 1.01
C THR A 131 13.95 -3.06 2.48
N ASN A 132 14.20 -1.93 3.15
CA ASN A 132 14.49 -1.92 4.59
C ASN A 132 13.30 -2.43 5.43
N SER A 133 12.08 -2.07 5.04
CA SER A 133 10.84 -2.51 5.72
C SER A 133 10.65 -4.02 5.56
N ILE A 134 10.80 -4.53 4.33
CA ILE A 134 10.74 -5.97 4.04
C ILE A 134 11.83 -6.72 4.81
N SER A 135 13.07 -6.23 4.82
CA SER A 135 14.20 -6.86 5.53
C SER A 135 13.95 -6.94 7.05
N THR A 136 13.27 -5.94 7.62
CA THR A 136 12.88 -5.94 9.03
C THR A 136 11.84 -7.03 9.30
N LYS A 137 10.84 -7.17 8.43
CA LYS A 137 9.81 -8.19 8.55
C LYS A 137 10.33 -9.60 8.27
N GLN A 138 11.31 -9.78 7.37
CA GLN A 138 12.02 -11.05 7.18
C GLN A 138 12.70 -11.53 8.48
N LYS A 139 13.39 -10.61 9.18
CA LYS A 139 14.00 -10.92 10.49
C LYS A 139 12.93 -11.29 11.52
N LYS A 140 11.85 -10.51 11.60
CA LYS A 140 10.74 -10.79 12.54
C LYS A 140 10.08 -12.14 12.24
N TYR A 141 9.86 -12.47 10.97
CA TYR A 141 9.33 -13.75 10.54
C TYR A 141 10.22 -14.90 11.00
N SER A 142 11.50 -14.88 10.62
CA SER A 142 12.44 -15.97 10.93
C SER A 142 12.68 -16.14 12.44
N GLN A 143 12.74 -15.04 13.20
CA GLN A 143 13.03 -15.09 14.63
C GLN A 143 11.80 -15.42 15.49
N SER A 144 10.60 -15.04 15.03
CA SER A 144 9.36 -15.08 15.81
C SER A 144 8.24 -15.85 15.09
N TYR A 145 7.71 -15.31 13.98
CA TYR A 145 6.44 -15.80 13.42
C TYR A 145 6.53 -17.23 12.89
N ALA A 146 7.65 -17.64 12.31
CA ALA A 146 7.85 -18.99 11.78
C ALA A 146 7.72 -20.11 12.83
N LYS A 147 7.80 -19.78 14.12
CA LYS A 147 7.68 -20.71 15.24
C LYS A 147 6.24 -20.86 15.75
N LEU A 148 5.32 -20.01 15.31
CA LEU A 148 3.94 -20.00 15.75
C LEU A 148 3.13 -21.09 15.04
N ALA A 149 2.38 -21.89 15.79
CA ALA A 149 1.63 -23.03 15.24
C ALA A 149 0.62 -22.62 14.15
N HIS A 150 -0.02 -21.46 14.28
CA HIS A 150 -0.98 -20.93 13.31
C HIS A 150 -0.31 -20.28 12.08
N VAL A 151 1.01 -20.10 12.09
CA VAL A 151 1.80 -19.60 10.94
C VAL A 151 2.44 -20.73 10.15
N GLN A 152 2.87 -21.78 10.83
CA GLN A 152 3.53 -22.92 10.21
C GLN A 152 2.67 -23.55 9.11
N HIS A 153 3.33 -23.93 8.01
CA HIS A 153 2.72 -24.60 6.85
C HIS A 153 1.62 -23.82 6.12
N ARG A 154 1.44 -22.53 6.41
CA ARG A 154 0.46 -21.67 5.74
C ARG A 154 1.15 -20.61 4.88
N PRO A 155 0.49 -20.12 3.81
CA PRO A 155 0.97 -18.96 3.08
C PRO A 155 1.13 -17.75 4.00
N PHE A 156 2.18 -16.97 3.75
CA PHE A 156 2.48 -15.73 4.46
C PHE A 156 2.48 -14.56 3.48
N VAL A 157 1.64 -13.57 3.73
CA VAL A 157 1.49 -12.37 2.91
C VAL A 157 2.07 -11.19 3.66
N LEU A 158 2.89 -10.39 2.98
CA LEU A 158 3.29 -9.09 3.50
C LEU A 158 2.44 -8.01 2.85
N ALA A 159 1.63 -7.32 3.65
CA ALA A 159 0.85 -6.18 3.20
C ALA A 159 1.62 -4.88 3.44
N LEU A 160 2.08 -4.25 2.36
CA LEU A 160 2.98 -3.10 2.38
C LEU A 160 2.36 -1.86 1.73
N THR A 161 2.52 -0.72 2.37
CA THR A 161 2.36 0.60 1.70
C THR A 161 3.57 1.49 1.97
N ALA A 162 3.74 2.54 1.18
CA ALA A 162 4.86 3.49 1.30
C ALA A 162 4.35 4.92 1.46
N VAL A 163 4.75 5.56 2.56
CA VAL A 163 4.45 6.97 2.90
C VAL A 163 5.73 7.66 3.37
N ASP A 164 6.83 7.36 2.68
CA ASP A 164 8.19 7.66 3.09
C ASP A 164 8.64 9.10 2.83
N ASN A 165 7.84 9.89 2.13
CA ASN A 165 8.14 11.27 1.78
C ASN A 165 6.87 12.03 1.31
N PRO A 166 6.89 13.38 1.20
CA PRO A 166 5.78 14.23 0.75
C PRO A 166 5.07 13.81 -0.54
N HIS A 167 5.79 13.16 -1.45
CA HIS A 167 5.31 12.76 -2.76
C HIS A 167 5.30 11.25 -2.95
N ALA A 168 5.38 10.45 -1.87
CA ALA A 168 5.57 8.98 -1.92
C ALA A 168 4.65 8.27 -2.92
N ARG A 169 3.41 8.77 -3.07
CA ARG A 169 2.40 8.25 -4.00
C ARG A 169 2.79 8.35 -5.48
N LEU A 170 3.68 9.26 -5.86
CA LEU A 170 4.20 9.39 -7.24
C LEU A 170 4.94 8.15 -7.70
N ALA A 171 5.51 7.36 -6.77
CA ALA A 171 6.22 6.13 -7.11
C ALA A 171 5.30 5.09 -7.75
N CYS A 172 3.98 5.20 -7.54
CA CYS A 172 2.97 4.27 -8.00
C CYS A 172 3.42 2.83 -7.72
N GLN A 173 3.65 2.04 -8.77
CA GLN A 173 4.17 0.67 -8.69
C GLN A 173 5.67 0.52 -8.95
N ARG A 174 6.37 1.57 -9.39
CA ARG A 174 7.75 1.47 -9.89
C ARG A 174 8.72 0.93 -8.85
N ALA A 175 8.67 1.50 -7.65
CA ALA A 175 9.56 1.10 -6.57
C ALA A 175 9.29 -0.33 -6.09
N ILE A 176 8.02 -0.73 -5.94
CA ILE A 176 7.70 -2.08 -5.47
C ILE A 176 8.04 -3.14 -6.52
N GLU A 177 7.80 -2.90 -7.81
CA GLU A 177 8.16 -3.84 -8.88
C GLU A 177 9.68 -4.02 -9.00
N ALA A 178 10.45 -2.95 -8.79
CA ALA A 178 11.90 -3.04 -8.70
C ALA A 178 12.32 -3.92 -7.53
N VAL A 179 11.78 -3.70 -6.32
CA VAL A 179 12.13 -4.51 -5.14
C VAL A 179 11.78 -5.98 -5.31
N LEU A 180 10.57 -6.29 -5.82
CA LEU A 180 10.07 -7.67 -5.89
C LEU A 180 10.67 -8.45 -7.05
N HIS A 181 10.73 -7.85 -8.24
CA HIS A 181 11.08 -8.54 -9.49
C HIS A 181 12.42 -8.11 -10.08
N GLY A 182 13.07 -7.07 -9.54
CA GLY A 182 14.23 -6.46 -10.20
C GLY A 182 13.83 -5.76 -11.49
N TYR A 183 12.56 -5.44 -11.68
CA TYR A 183 12.06 -4.82 -12.91
C TYR A 183 11.81 -3.33 -12.67
N TYR A 184 12.52 -2.47 -13.41
CA TYR A 184 12.38 -1.02 -13.27
C TYR A 184 12.14 -0.35 -14.63
N VAL A 185 11.24 0.63 -14.65
CA VAL A 185 10.93 1.44 -15.85
C VAL A 185 11.43 2.86 -15.59
N ASP A 186 12.35 3.32 -16.44
CA ASP A 186 12.93 4.66 -16.37
C ASP A 186 11.99 5.68 -17.06
N GLU A 187 11.01 6.17 -16.30
CA GLU A 187 10.06 7.18 -16.76
C GLU A 187 10.74 8.53 -17.03
N GLU A 188 11.78 8.86 -16.27
CA GLU A 188 12.55 10.10 -16.46
C GLU A 188 13.22 10.14 -17.84
N LYS A 189 13.85 9.02 -18.24
CA LYS A 189 14.43 8.87 -19.57
C LYS A 189 13.38 9.01 -20.66
N PHE A 190 12.23 8.34 -20.53
CA PHE A 190 11.14 8.46 -21.50
C PHE A 190 10.61 9.90 -21.61
N LEU A 191 10.44 10.61 -20.48
CA LEU A 191 9.99 12.00 -20.48
C LEU A 191 10.99 12.95 -21.14
N ARG A 192 12.29 12.68 -20.99
CA ARG A 192 13.37 13.50 -21.57
C ARG A 192 13.63 13.21 -23.05
N GLU A 193 13.64 11.93 -23.42
CA GLU A 193 14.15 11.45 -24.71
C GLU A 193 13.05 10.94 -25.64
N GLY A 194 11.85 10.65 -25.12
CA GLY A 194 10.80 9.94 -25.84
C GLY A 194 11.11 8.45 -26.04
N GLY A 195 10.54 7.86 -27.09
CA GLY A 195 10.78 6.46 -27.46
C GLY A 195 9.80 5.47 -26.82
N GLU A 196 10.27 4.26 -26.52
CA GLU A 196 9.44 3.21 -25.93
C GLU A 196 9.62 3.19 -24.41
N LEU A 197 8.51 3.19 -23.68
CA LEU A 197 8.50 3.01 -22.23
C LEU A 197 8.69 1.52 -21.89
N LYS A 198 9.94 1.06 -21.89
CA LYS A 198 10.32 -0.33 -21.61
C LYS A 198 11.02 -0.42 -20.25
N GLY A 199 10.66 -1.46 -19.49
CA GLY A 199 11.39 -1.79 -18.27
C GLY A 199 12.60 -2.65 -18.53
N GLN A 200 13.56 -2.56 -17.62
CA GLN A 200 14.82 -3.27 -17.64
C GLN A 200 15.01 -4.02 -16.33
N GLN A 201 15.83 -5.08 -16.40
CA GLN A 201 16.30 -5.75 -15.21
C GLN A 201 17.30 -4.84 -14.48
N GLN A 202 17.14 -4.75 -13.17
CA GLN A 202 17.92 -3.93 -12.28
C GLN A 202 18.24 -4.77 -11.04
N GLU A 203 19.50 -5.17 -10.94
CA GLU A 203 19.96 -6.09 -9.89
C GLU A 203 20.09 -5.40 -8.53
N SER A 204 20.42 -4.10 -8.52
CA SER A 204 20.61 -3.35 -7.28
C SER A 204 20.39 -1.84 -7.45
N VAL A 205 20.25 -1.16 -6.32
CA VAL A 205 20.44 0.30 -6.20
C VAL A 205 21.50 0.58 -5.14
N LEU A 206 22.14 1.76 -5.18
CA LEU A 206 23.08 2.18 -4.15
C LEU A 206 22.38 3.04 -3.09
N LYS A 207 22.71 2.83 -1.82
CA LYS A 207 22.39 3.78 -0.74
C LYS A 207 23.28 5.01 -0.84
N ASP A 208 22.96 6.03 -0.05
CA ASP A 208 23.73 7.29 -0.03
C ASP A 208 25.18 7.08 0.44
N ASN A 209 25.43 6.03 1.24
CA ASN A 209 26.78 5.63 1.66
C ASN A 209 27.50 4.70 0.66
N GLY A 210 26.93 4.51 -0.54
CA GLY A 210 27.48 3.65 -1.60
C GLY A 210 27.25 2.15 -1.42
N SER A 211 26.67 1.69 -0.30
CA SER A 211 26.39 0.26 -0.12
C SER A 211 25.24 -0.21 -1.03
N PRO A 212 25.33 -1.41 -1.63
CA PRO A 212 24.30 -1.92 -2.52
C PRO A 212 23.05 -2.38 -1.74
N VAL A 213 21.90 -2.22 -2.37
CA VAL A 213 20.62 -2.82 -2.01
C VAL A 213 20.22 -3.67 -3.19
N GLU A 214 20.36 -4.98 -3.04
CA GLU A 214 19.96 -5.92 -4.06
C GLU A 214 18.43 -5.98 -4.19
N LEU A 215 17.97 -6.16 -5.42
CA LEU A 215 16.56 -6.18 -5.82
C LEU A 215 16.15 -7.59 -6.25
N GLY A 216 14.91 -7.74 -6.73
CA GLY A 216 14.40 -9.03 -7.23
C GLY A 216 14.24 -10.07 -6.13
N ILE A 217 13.71 -9.67 -4.97
CA ILE A 217 13.67 -10.56 -3.79
C ILE A 217 12.89 -11.86 -4.02
N PHE A 218 11.94 -11.90 -4.96
CA PHE A 218 11.22 -13.13 -5.28
C PHE A 218 12.10 -14.19 -5.95
N ASN A 219 13.24 -13.81 -6.52
CA ASN A 219 14.21 -14.75 -7.12
C ASN A 219 15.25 -15.26 -6.10
N LYS A 220 15.10 -14.92 -4.82
CA LYS A 220 16.09 -15.21 -3.79
C LYS A 220 15.58 -16.27 -2.81
N PRO A 221 16.34 -17.35 -2.56
CA PRO A 221 15.91 -18.44 -1.68
C PRO A 221 15.56 -17.99 -0.26
N GLU A 222 16.22 -16.96 0.28
CA GLU A 222 15.94 -16.44 1.63
C GLU A 222 14.58 -15.72 1.76
N PHE A 223 13.85 -15.57 0.65
CA PHE A 223 12.48 -15.04 0.59
C PHE A 223 11.43 -16.10 0.22
N SER A 224 11.78 -17.39 0.17
CA SER A 224 10.82 -18.49 -0.08
C SER A 224 9.66 -18.55 0.94
N TRP A 225 9.87 -18.00 2.14
CA TRP A 225 8.84 -17.89 3.16
C TRP A 225 7.68 -16.96 2.80
N LEU A 226 7.92 -16.01 1.88
CA LEU A 226 6.96 -14.98 1.52
C LEU A 226 6.15 -15.44 0.31
N SER A 227 4.86 -15.69 0.51
CA SER A 227 3.95 -16.20 -0.53
C SER A 227 3.50 -15.13 -1.50
N ALA A 228 3.20 -13.94 -0.99
CA ALA A 228 2.77 -12.81 -1.80
C ALA A 228 3.02 -11.48 -1.09
N VAL A 229 3.04 -10.41 -1.86
CA VAL A 229 3.04 -9.02 -1.37
C VAL A 229 1.77 -8.33 -1.82
N MET A 230 0.98 -7.86 -0.84
CA MET A 230 -0.16 -6.99 -1.07
C MET A 230 0.30 -5.54 -0.97
N PHE A 231 0.09 -4.74 -2.00
CA PHE A 231 0.61 -3.37 -2.07
C PHE A 231 -0.45 -2.36 -2.51
N SER A 232 -0.43 -1.17 -1.93
CA SER A 232 -1.19 -0.03 -2.47
C SER A 232 -0.48 1.31 -2.23
N SER A 233 -0.34 2.10 -3.30
CA SER A 233 0.00 3.53 -3.24
C SER A 233 -1.24 4.42 -3.09
N CYS A 234 -2.44 3.84 -3.17
CA CYS A 234 -3.72 4.54 -3.21
C CYS A 234 -4.53 4.40 -1.91
N ALA A 235 -4.12 3.55 -0.97
CA ALA A 235 -4.73 3.44 0.36
C ALA A 235 -4.28 4.60 1.27
N THR A 236 -4.87 5.79 1.05
CA THR A 236 -4.50 7.04 1.73
C THR A 236 -5.76 7.78 2.18
N TRP A 237 -5.64 8.92 2.85
CA TRP A 237 -6.82 9.76 3.15
C TRP A 237 -7.66 10.12 1.91
N GLY A 238 -7.04 10.14 0.72
CA GLY A 238 -7.78 10.31 -0.54
C GLY A 238 -8.80 9.20 -0.79
N LYS A 239 -8.56 7.97 -0.32
CA LYS A 239 -9.46 6.81 -0.43
C LYS A 239 -10.67 7.03 0.47
N VAL A 240 -10.45 7.47 1.71
CA VAL A 240 -11.53 7.87 2.64
C VAL A 240 -12.43 8.89 1.97
N ARG A 241 -11.85 9.94 1.39
CA ARG A 241 -12.61 10.97 0.68
C ARG A 241 -13.37 10.44 -0.54
N ALA A 242 -12.77 9.53 -1.31
CA ALA A 242 -13.41 8.92 -2.47
C ALA A 242 -14.63 8.06 -2.10
N LEU A 243 -14.55 7.34 -0.98
CA LEU A 243 -15.62 6.48 -0.47
C LEU A 243 -16.65 7.22 0.40
N SER A 244 -16.29 8.38 0.96
CA SER A 244 -17.18 9.17 1.82
C SER A 244 -18.39 9.70 1.05
N SER A 245 -19.58 9.72 1.64
CA SER A 245 -20.76 10.35 1.02
C SER A 245 -20.77 11.88 1.16
N ASP A 246 -19.61 12.53 1.36
CA ASP A 246 -19.48 13.97 1.50
C ASP A 246 -20.06 14.69 0.25
N PRO A 247 -21.13 15.51 0.39
CA PRO A 247 -21.77 16.16 -0.73
C PRO A 247 -21.01 17.42 -1.22
N ASN A 248 -19.87 17.78 -0.61
CA ASN A 248 -19.14 18.99 -0.94
C ASN A 248 -18.75 19.05 -2.44
N PRO A 249 -19.32 20.00 -3.22
CA PRO A 249 -19.10 20.07 -4.66
C PRO A 249 -17.72 20.61 -5.04
N ASN A 250 -16.99 21.20 -4.09
CA ASN A 250 -15.68 21.79 -4.31
C ASN A 250 -14.52 20.79 -4.17
N VAL A 251 -14.86 19.51 -4.05
CA VAL A 251 -13.91 18.40 -3.99
C VAL A 251 -13.63 17.89 -5.39
N PHE A 252 -12.35 17.82 -5.76
CA PHE A 252 -11.89 17.31 -7.04
C PHE A 252 -10.89 16.17 -6.85
N PHE A 253 -10.96 15.22 -7.76
CA PHE A 253 -10.08 14.06 -7.84
C PHE A 253 -9.26 14.16 -9.13
N ASP A 254 -7.95 14.26 -8.97
CA ASP A 254 -6.99 14.13 -10.06
C ASP A 254 -6.54 12.67 -10.09
N THR A 255 -6.86 11.95 -11.17
CA THR A 255 -6.55 10.52 -11.30
C THR A 255 -5.70 10.23 -12.52
N VAL A 256 -4.86 9.22 -12.39
CA VAL A 256 -4.15 8.57 -13.49
C VAL A 256 -4.59 7.12 -13.52
N ARG A 257 -5.15 6.69 -14.65
CA ARG A 257 -5.70 5.35 -14.86
C ARG A 257 -4.99 4.65 -16.03
N TYR A 258 -4.85 3.34 -15.93
CA TYR A 258 -4.25 2.54 -16.98
C TYR A 258 -5.04 2.65 -18.30
N ASN A 259 -4.33 2.91 -19.39
CA ASN A 259 -4.87 3.06 -20.74
C ASN A 259 -4.20 2.03 -21.66
N PRO A 260 -4.91 0.96 -22.09
CA PRO A 260 -4.33 -0.04 -22.99
C PRO A 260 -4.10 0.48 -24.41
N ASN A 261 -4.77 1.57 -24.80
CA ASN A 261 -4.77 2.10 -26.16
C ASN A 261 -3.69 3.17 -26.41
N GLY A 262 -2.83 3.45 -25.42
CA GLY A 262 -1.81 4.48 -25.51
C GLY A 262 -0.56 4.17 -24.71
N THR A 263 0.54 4.86 -25.04
CA THR A 263 1.81 4.79 -24.29
C THR A 263 1.77 5.60 -22.99
N THR A 264 0.77 6.47 -22.85
CA THR A 264 0.55 7.28 -21.64
C THR A 264 -0.75 6.88 -20.95
N PRO A 265 -0.79 6.90 -19.62
CA PRO A 265 -2.00 6.63 -18.87
C PRO A 265 -3.04 7.75 -19.07
N ALA A 266 -4.31 7.43 -18.86
CA ALA A 266 -5.39 8.40 -18.93
C ALA A 266 -5.40 9.26 -17.66
N ALA A 267 -5.13 10.56 -17.82
CA ALA A 267 -5.22 11.54 -16.74
C ALA A 267 -6.56 12.28 -16.80
N ALA A 268 -7.22 12.47 -15.65
CA ALA A 268 -8.48 13.20 -15.56
C ALA A 268 -8.61 13.95 -14.23
N ARG A 269 -9.28 15.11 -14.30
CA ARG A 269 -9.78 15.84 -13.12
C ARG A 269 -11.29 15.72 -13.08
N THR A 270 -11.83 15.17 -11.99
CA THR A 270 -13.28 14.90 -11.86
C THR A 270 -13.82 15.51 -10.57
N ARG A 271 -15.02 16.10 -10.64
CA ARG A 271 -15.74 16.59 -9.45
C ARG A 271 -16.26 15.43 -8.61
N ARG A 272 -16.36 15.61 -7.29
CA ARG A 272 -16.90 14.58 -6.37
C ARG A 272 -18.22 13.98 -6.83
N SER A 273 -19.14 14.79 -7.33
CA SER A 273 -20.47 14.37 -7.81
C SER A 273 -20.44 13.43 -9.01
N GLN A 274 -19.32 13.39 -9.75
CA GLN A 274 -19.11 12.55 -10.93
C GLN A 274 -18.06 11.46 -10.67
N TYR A 275 -17.36 11.52 -9.55
CA TYR A 275 -16.27 10.62 -9.22
C TYR A 275 -16.77 9.41 -8.44
N THR A 276 -16.39 8.22 -8.91
CA THR A 276 -16.62 6.96 -8.21
C THR A 276 -15.32 6.20 -8.11
N GLU A 277 -15.12 5.55 -6.97
CA GLU A 277 -13.98 4.69 -6.72
C GLU A 277 -14.40 3.50 -5.85
N GLY A 278 -13.90 2.31 -6.15
CA GLY A 278 -14.09 1.14 -5.31
C GLY A 278 -13.05 1.06 -4.18
N LEU A 279 -13.40 0.38 -3.07
CA LEU A 279 -12.45 0.10 -1.98
C LEU A 279 -11.15 -0.52 -2.51
N LEU A 280 -11.28 -1.51 -3.42
CA LEU A 280 -10.18 -2.31 -3.95
C LEU A 280 -9.36 -1.61 -5.04
N GLU A 281 -9.84 -0.50 -5.62
CA GLU A 281 -9.11 0.15 -6.72
C GLU A 281 -7.74 0.68 -6.26
N GLY A 282 -6.70 0.35 -7.03
CA GLY A 282 -5.31 0.67 -6.66
C GLY A 282 -4.68 -0.31 -5.67
N LEU A 283 -5.33 -1.44 -5.37
CA LEU A 283 -4.73 -2.59 -4.72
C LEU A 283 -3.99 -3.45 -5.76
N ARG A 284 -2.80 -3.92 -5.40
CA ARG A 284 -1.93 -4.77 -6.23
C ARG A 284 -1.47 -5.97 -5.42
N ILE A 285 -1.55 -7.17 -5.99
CA ILE A 285 -1.07 -8.41 -5.36
C ILE A 285 0.03 -9.01 -6.25
N TYR A 286 1.22 -9.17 -5.68
CA TYR A 286 2.36 -9.78 -6.36
C TYR A 286 2.62 -11.14 -5.72
N HIS A 287 2.41 -12.22 -6.46
CA HIS A 287 2.65 -13.58 -5.98
C HIS A 287 4.11 -13.97 -6.20
N ASN A 288 4.70 -14.60 -5.20
CA ASN A 288 6.06 -15.13 -5.30
C ASN A 288 6.02 -16.54 -5.88
N GLN A 289 6.52 -16.72 -7.11
CA GLN A 289 6.56 -18.03 -7.75
C GLN A 289 7.50 -19.04 -7.07
N ASN A 290 8.44 -18.56 -6.26
CA ASN A 290 9.42 -19.39 -5.55
C ASN A 290 9.04 -19.60 -4.06
N ALA A 291 7.78 -19.37 -3.69
CA ALA A 291 7.34 -19.53 -2.30
C ALA A 291 7.23 -21.00 -1.89
N ASP A 292 7.68 -21.32 -0.67
CA ASP A 292 7.53 -22.66 -0.07
C ASP A 292 6.06 -23.03 0.12
N ARG A 293 5.21 -22.01 0.32
CA ARG A 293 3.76 -22.10 0.52
C ARG A 293 3.09 -21.07 -0.37
N PRO A 294 2.81 -21.35 -1.66
CA PRO A 294 2.21 -20.36 -2.55
C PRO A 294 0.78 -19.99 -2.11
N LEU A 295 0.37 -18.76 -2.39
CA LEU A 295 -1.01 -18.31 -2.20
C LEU A 295 -1.76 -18.46 -3.52
N ASP A 296 -2.95 -19.08 -3.51
CA ASP A 296 -3.78 -19.19 -4.73
C ASP A 296 -4.23 -17.78 -5.19
N PRO A 297 -3.92 -17.36 -6.44
CA PRO A 297 -4.36 -16.07 -6.98
C PRO A 297 -5.89 -15.86 -6.95
N LYS A 298 -6.69 -16.94 -6.87
CA LYS A 298 -8.15 -16.85 -6.75
C LYS A 298 -8.60 -16.18 -5.45
N VAL A 299 -7.80 -16.23 -4.38
CA VAL A 299 -8.14 -15.64 -3.07
C VAL A 299 -8.44 -14.14 -3.20
N PHE A 300 -7.64 -13.41 -3.99
CA PHE A 300 -7.80 -11.96 -4.18
C PHE A 300 -8.26 -11.58 -5.59
N ARG A 301 -8.81 -12.52 -6.37
CA ARG A 301 -9.27 -12.25 -7.73
C ARG A 301 -10.47 -11.30 -7.72
N HIS A 302 -10.30 -10.13 -8.30
CA HIS A 302 -11.35 -9.13 -8.48
C HIS A 302 -10.99 -8.19 -9.63
N ARG A 303 -11.98 -7.76 -10.43
CA ARG A 303 -11.78 -6.88 -11.59
C ARG A 303 -11.05 -5.57 -11.30
N ASP A 304 -11.09 -5.09 -10.06
CA ASP A 304 -10.50 -3.82 -9.64
C ASP A 304 -9.11 -3.97 -9.00
N VAL A 305 -8.60 -5.19 -8.91
CA VAL A 305 -7.30 -5.51 -8.30
C VAL A 305 -6.34 -5.97 -9.39
N PHE A 306 -5.13 -5.42 -9.36
CA PHE A 306 -4.04 -5.95 -10.17
C PHE A 306 -3.45 -7.18 -9.50
N GLN A 307 -3.22 -8.24 -10.27
CA GLN A 307 -2.42 -9.37 -9.81
C GLN A 307 -1.30 -9.69 -10.78
N ALA A 308 -0.14 -10.08 -10.25
CA ALA A 308 0.96 -10.65 -11.01
C ALA A 308 1.35 -12.00 -10.41
N TYR A 309 1.33 -13.06 -11.22
CA TYR A 309 1.58 -14.43 -10.77
C TYR A 309 2.07 -15.33 -11.91
N SER A 310 2.73 -16.44 -11.58
CA SER A 310 3.02 -17.51 -12.55
C SER A 310 1.86 -18.49 -12.62
N ARG A 311 1.43 -18.85 -13.83
CA ARG A 311 0.31 -19.77 -14.06
C ARG A 311 0.78 -21.22 -13.87
N GLU A 312 0.06 -21.98 -13.04
CA GLU A 312 0.43 -23.36 -12.69
C GLU A 312 0.53 -24.33 -13.89
N THR A 313 -0.18 -24.07 -14.99
CA THR A 313 -0.28 -25.01 -16.11
C THR A 313 0.94 -25.03 -17.02
N ASP A 314 1.65 -23.91 -17.14
CA ASP A 314 2.73 -23.71 -18.12
C ASP A 314 3.82 -22.75 -17.63
N GLU A 315 3.77 -22.32 -16.37
CA GLU A 315 4.68 -21.39 -15.72
C GLU A 315 4.71 -19.99 -16.36
N ASP A 316 3.77 -19.67 -17.27
CA ASP A 316 3.67 -18.36 -17.89
C ASP A 316 3.39 -17.27 -16.87
N TRP A 317 4.09 -16.15 -17.02
CA TRP A 317 3.83 -14.97 -16.20
C TRP A 317 2.55 -14.26 -16.63
N VAL A 318 1.62 -14.08 -15.69
CA VAL A 318 0.31 -13.46 -15.93
C VAL A 318 0.23 -12.13 -15.19
N TYR A 319 -0.22 -11.11 -15.91
CA TYR A 319 -0.72 -9.87 -15.31
C TYR A 319 -2.24 -9.82 -15.48
N GLU A 320 -2.97 -9.87 -14.37
CA GLU A 320 -4.44 -9.79 -14.34
C GLU A 320 -4.85 -8.40 -13.87
N PHE A 321 -5.45 -7.60 -14.76
CA PHE A 321 -6.00 -6.28 -14.45
C PHE A 321 -6.99 -5.84 -15.53
N ARG A 322 -7.78 -4.80 -15.26
CA ARG A 322 -8.72 -4.23 -16.24
C ARG A 322 -8.24 -2.91 -16.85
N GLU A 323 -8.83 -2.57 -18.00
CA GLU A 323 -8.76 -1.21 -18.53
C GLU A 323 -9.30 -0.18 -17.52
N GLY A 324 -8.60 0.95 -17.40
CA GLY A 324 -8.96 2.03 -16.48
C GLY A 324 -8.60 1.75 -15.01
N LEU A 325 -7.79 0.74 -14.71
CA LEU A 325 -7.28 0.49 -13.35
C LEU A 325 -6.63 1.75 -12.77
N LEU A 326 -6.96 2.10 -11.53
CA LEU A 326 -6.38 3.25 -10.84
C LEU A 326 -4.89 3.04 -10.53
N LEU A 327 -4.04 3.92 -11.03
CA LEU A 327 -2.58 3.92 -10.78
C LEU A 327 -2.19 4.96 -9.73
N PHE A 328 -2.84 6.13 -9.79
CA PHE A 328 -2.59 7.25 -8.88
C PHE A 328 -3.85 8.08 -8.68
N ARG A 329 -3.97 8.66 -7.48
CA ARG A 329 -4.99 9.65 -7.15
C ARG A 329 -4.45 10.73 -6.22
N GLN A 330 -4.80 11.96 -6.54
CA GLN A 330 -4.72 13.11 -5.64
C GLN A 330 -6.10 13.74 -5.45
N VAL A 331 -6.37 14.24 -4.25
CA VAL A 331 -7.65 14.89 -3.93
C VAL A 331 -7.37 16.29 -3.44
N CYS A 332 -8.06 17.28 -4.00
CA CYS A 332 -7.99 18.66 -3.56
C CYS A 332 -9.39 19.18 -3.22
N THR A 333 -9.44 20.20 -2.37
CA THR A 333 -10.66 20.95 -2.08
C THR A 333 -10.38 22.39 -2.47
N VAL A 334 -11.16 22.92 -3.39
CA VAL A 334 -11.08 24.33 -3.78
C VAL A 334 -11.84 25.13 -2.72
N LEU A 335 -11.18 26.10 -2.09
CA LEU A 335 -11.87 27.06 -1.24
C LEU A 335 -12.46 28.12 -2.17
N GLN A 336 -13.77 28.39 -2.06
CA GLN A 336 -14.34 29.59 -2.66
C GLN A 336 -13.86 30.76 -1.79
N GLU A 337 -13.14 31.70 -2.39
CA GLU A 337 -12.77 32.97 -1.76
C GLU A 337 -13.99 33.86 -1.51
#